data_AF-A0A7D5MLS4-F1
#
_entry.id   AF-A0A7D5MLS4-F1
#
_cell.length_a   1.000
_cell.length_b   1.000
_cell.length_c   1.000
_cell.angle_alpha   90.00
_cell.angle_beta   90.00
_cell.angle_gamma   90.00
#
_symmetry.space_group_name_H-M   'P 1'
#
loop_
_entity.id
_entity.type
_entity.pdbx_description
1 polymer ?
#
loop_
_entity_poly.entity_id
_entity_poly.type
_entity_poly.pdbx_seq_one_letter_code
_entity_poly.pdbx_strand_id
1 'polypeptide(L)'
;MAKFENFAGKLLRLEGGYVNHPLDRGGPTKYGVILTVWQEHGHDKDGDGDIDAEDIKKLSEGDAKYIAKKIFWDYFLADLILNQSLAEFIVDWGITQVVRQ
;
A
#
# COMPACT_ATOMS: atom_id res chain seq x y z
N MET A 1 -7.42 -12.37 17.39
CA MET A 1 -6.95 -11.07 16.87
C MET A 1 -6.45 -11.30 15.46
N ALA A 2 -6.83 -10.42 14.54
CA ALA A 2 -6.45 -10.53 13.14
C ALA A 2 -4.92 -10.42 12.99
N LYS A 3 -4.36 -11.07 11.98
CA LYS A 3 -2.92 -11.09 11.71
C LYS A 3 -2.66 -10.45 10.35
N PHE A 4 -1.77 -9.47 10.34
CA PHE A 4 -1.34 -8.79 9.11
C PHE A 4 -0.78 -9.77 8.08
N GLU A 5 -0.01 -10.78 8.49
CA GLU A 5 0.62 -11.74 7.57
C GLU A 5 -0.38 -12.48 6.66
N ASN A 6 -1.57 -12.79 7.20
CA ASN A 6 -2.64 -13.45 6.46
C ASN A 6 -3.28 -12.55 5.38
N PHE A 7 -3.21 -11.23 5.59
CA PHE A 7 -3.70 -10.21 4.67
C PHE A 7 -2.61 -9.79 3.66
N ALA A 8 -1.39 -9.58 4.13
CA ALA A 8 -0.26 -9.09 3.35
C ALA A 8 0.01 -9.92 2.08
N GLY A 9 -0.04 -11.26 2.20
CA GLY A 9 0.14 -12.14 1.04
C GLY A 9 -0.98 -12.04 0.01
N LYS A 10 -2.22 -11.75 0.45
CA LYS A 10 -3.38 -11.55 -0.45
C LYS A 10 -3.29 -10.19 -1.13
N LEU A 11 -3.00 -9.14 -0.37
CA LEU A 11 -2.88 -7.77 -0.86
C LEU A 11 -1.81 -7.68 -1.97
N LEU A 12 -0.61 -8.22 -1.72
CA LEU A 12 0.47 -8.22 -2.72
C LEU A 12 0.09 -8.99 -4.00
N ARG A 13 -0.70 -10.05 -3.88
CA ARG A 13 -1.12 -10.86 -5.04
C ARG A 13 -2.21 -10.18 -5.86
N LEU A 14 -3.06 -9.38 -5.21
CA LEU A 14 -4.18 -8.68 -5.85
C LEU A 14 -3.75 -7.33 -6.46
N GLU A 15 -2.89 -6.60 -5.75
CA GLU A 15 -2.47 -5.23 -6.10
C GLU A 15 -1.03 -5.16 -6.65
N GLY A 16 -0.37 -6.30 -6.89
CA GLY A 16 1.05 -6.33 -7.26
C GLY A 16 1.41 -5.81 -8.65
N GLY A 17 0.42 -5.43 -9.45
CA GLY A 17 0.64 -4.75 -10.72
C GLY A 17 1.10 -3.30 -10.50
N TYR A 18 2.09 -2.86 -11.27
CA TYR A 18 2.33 -1.43 -11.45
C TYR A 18 1.23 -0.87 -12.36
N VAL A 19 0.50 0.14 -11.88
CA VAL A 19 -0.50 0.86 -12.64
C VAL A 19 -0.10 2.33 -12.65
N ASN A 20 -0.05 2.92 -13.84
CA ASN A 20 0.17 4.35 -14.03
C ASN A 20 -0.71 4.80 -15.18
N HIS A 21 -1.99 5.05 -14.91
CA HIS A 21 -2.88 5.58 -15.92
C HIS A 21 -2.73 7.11 -15.98
N PRO A 22 -2.58 7.73 -17.16
CA PRO A 22 -2.44 9.19 -17.28
C PRO A 22 -3.67 10.01 -16.84
N LEU A 23 -4.75 9.35 -16.41
CA LEU A 23 -5.97 9.96 -15.86
C LEU A 23 -6.15 9.69 -14.36
N ASP A 24 -5.28 8.87 -13.75
CA ASP A 24 -5.36 8.57 -12.32
C ASP A 24 -4.79 9.76 -11.54
N ARG A 25 -5.62 10.37 -10.69
CA ARG A 25 -5.19 11.54 -9.89
C ARG A 25 -4.26 11.11 -8.76
N GLY A 26 -4.35 9.85 -8.32
CA GLY A 26 -3.38 9.21 -7.42
C GLY A 26 -1.98 9.03 -8.04
N GLY A 27 -1.85 8.98 -9.37
CA GLY A 27 -0.56 8.78 -10.02
C GLY A 27 0.00 7.35 -9.93
N PRO A 28 1.32 7.16 -10.13
CA PRO A 28 1.96 5.84 -10.17
C PRO A 28 1.67 5.03 -8.90
N THR A 29 1.18 3.81 -9.08
CA THR A 29 0.81 2.91 -7.98
C THR A 29 1.42 1.53 -8.19
N LYS A 30 1.99 0.93 -7.14
CA LYS A 30 2.47 -0.46 -7.15
C LYS A 30 2.19 -1.11 -5.80
N TYR A 31 1.64 -2.32 -5.78
CA TYR A 31 1.26 -3.03 -4.54
C TYR A 31 0.26 -2.24 -3.65
N GLY A 32 -0.57 -1.38 -4.24
CA GLY A 32 -1.46 -0.49 -3.50
C GLY A 32 -0.75 0.70 -2.82
N VAL A 33 0.55 0.90 -3.07
CA VAL A 33 1.32 2.07 -2.62
C VAL A 33 1.28 3.13 -3.72
N ILE A 34 0.73 4.29 -3.38
CA ILE A 34 0.58 5.44 -4.25
C ILE A 34 1.79 6.37 -4.08
N LEU A 35 2.25 7.00 -5.16
CA LEU A 35 3.38 7.94 -5.13
C LEU A 35 3.26 9.00 -4.03
N THR A 36 2.10 9.64 -3.87
CA THR A 36 1.89 10.67 -2.85
C THR A 36 2.09 10.13 -1.43
N VAL A 37 1.56 8.93 -1.14
CA VAL A 37 1.74 8.26 0.15
C VAL A 37 3.20 7.91 0.38
N TRP A 38 3.91 7.46 -0.66
CA TRP A 38 5.34 7.15 -0.59
C TRP A 38 6.21 8.40 -0.44
N GLN A 39 5.83 9.53 -1.03
CA GLN A 39 6.51 10.81 -0.81
C GLN A 39 6.39 11.29 0.64
N GLU A 40 5.24 11.06 1.29
CA GLU A 40 5.02 11.46 2.68
C GLU A 40 5.65 10.51 3.72
N HIS A 41 5.68 9.21 3.43
CA HIS A 41 6.00 8.18 4.43
C HIS A 41 7.16 7.24 4.06
N GLY A 42 7.58 7.29 2.79
CA GLY A 42 8.65 6.48 2.21
C GLY A 42 9.98 7.22 2.18
N HIS A 43 10.85 6.78 1.28
CA HIS A 43 12.18 7.34 1.06
C HIS A 43 12.57 7.13 -0.40
N ASP A 44 13.51 7.94 -0.86
CA ASP A 44 14.16 7.77 -2.16
C ASP A 44 14.75 6.35 -2.26
N LYS A 45 14.23 5.59 -3.22
CA LYS A 45 14.50 4.17 -3.36
C LYS A 45 15.67 3.92 -4.30
N ASP A 46 15.95 4.84 -5.21
CA ASP A 46 16.98 4.70 -6.22
C ASP A 46 18.21 5.60 -6.06
N GLY A 47 18.11 6.56 -5.14
CA GLY A 47 19.20 7.41 -4.69
C GLY A 47 19.49 8.59 -5.61
N ASP A 48 18.57 8.98 -6.49
CA ASP A 48 18.75 10.10 -7.41
C ASP A 48 18.45 11.47 -6.78
N GLY A 49 17.93 11.48 -5.55
CA GLY A 49 17.65 12.67 -4.75
C GLY A 49 16.22 13.19 -4.88
N ASP A 50 15.33 12.51 -5.58
CA ASP A 50 13.90 12.78 -5.56
C ASP A 50 13.06 11.54 -5.19
N ILE A 51 11.73 11.71 -5.16
CA ILE A 51 10.80 10.59 -4.93
C ILE A 51 9.76 10.66 -6.03
N ASP A 52 9.86 9.76 -7.00
CA ASP A 52 9.07 9.79 -8.24
C ASP A 52 8.50 8.42 -8.66
N ALA A 53 8.03 8.35 -9.92
CA ALA A 53 7.44 7.12 -10.47
C ALA A 53 8.45 5.96 -10.57
N GLU A 54 9.74 6.24 -10.77
CA GLU A 54 10.81 5.24 -10.85
C GLU A 54 11.04 4.57 -9.49
N ASP A 55 10.90 5.31 -8.39
CA ASP A 55 10.91 4.73 -7.03
C ASP A 55 9.77 3.77 -6.81
N ILE A 56 8.55 4.15 -7.25
CA ILE A 56 7.37 3.29 -7.15
C ILE A 56 7.55 2.01 -7.94
N LYS A 57 8.17 2.07 -9.13
CA LYS A 57 8.53 0.87 -9.89
C LYS A 57 9.54 -0.01 -9.17
N LYS A 58 10.47 0.58 -8.41
CA LYS A 58 11.53 -0.12 -7.67
C LYS A 58 11.09 -0.65 -6.31
N LEU A 59 9.87 -0.35 -5.85
CA LEU A 59 9.32 -0.91 -4.62
C LEU A 59 9.40 -2.44 -4.61
N SER A 60 9.97 -2.97 -3.54
CA SER A 60 9.96 -4.40 -3.26
C SER A 60 8.66 -4.81 -2.56
N GLU A 61 8.35 -6.10 -2.56
CA GLU A 61 7.24 -6.64 -1.75
C GLU A 61 7.43 -6.34 -0.25
N GLY A 62 8.67 -6.22 0.22
CA GLY A 62 8.98 -5.86 1.60
C GLY A 62 8.59 -4.43 1.93
N ASP A 63 8.92 -3.49 1.04
CA ASP A 63 8.57 -2.07 1.19
C ASP A 63 7.05 -1.88 1.16
N ALA A 64 6.39 -2.58 0.23
CA ALA A 64 4.94 -2.59 0.13
C ALA A 64 4.27 -3.14 1.40
N LYS A 65 4.77 -4.24 1.98
CA LYS A 65 4.28 -4.78 3.26
C LYS A 65 4.47 -3.78 4.40
N TYR A 66 5.61 -3.10 4.44
CA TYR A 66 5.91 -2.13 5.48
C TYR A 66 4.92 -0.95 5.45
N ILE A 67 4.69 -0.36 4.27
CA ILE A 67 3.68 0.70 4.11
C ILE A 67 2.28 0.19 4.35
N ALA A 68 1.90 -0.96 3.79
CA ALA A 68 0.58 -1.55 3.99
C ALA A 68 0.27 -1.75 5.49
N LYS A 69 1.27 -2.19 6.26
CA LYS A 69 1.14 -2.32 7.72
C LYS A 69 1.03 -0.95 8.38
N LYS A 70 1.98 -0.04 8.13
CA LYS A 70 2.09 1.22 8.85
C LYS A 70 0.93 2.19 8.57
N ILE A 71 0.51 2.29 7.32
CA ILE A 71 -0.46 3.31 6.86
C ILE A 71 -1.89 2.81 6.92
N PHE A 72 -2.13 1.51 6.69
CA PHE A 72 -3.49 0.98 6.66
C PHE A 72 -3.77 0.07 7.86
N TRP A 73 -2.98 -0.99 8.07
CA TRP A 73 -3.25 -1.95 9.14
C TRP A 73 -3.22 -1.33 10.54
N ASP A 74 -2.16 -0.59 10.84
CA ASP A 74 -1.94 0.05 12.13
C ASP A 74 -2.91 1.25 12.32
N TYR A 75 -3.23 1.97 11.24
CA TYR A 75 -4.22 3.08 11.26
C TYR A 75 -5.62 2.61 11.64
N PHE A 76 -6.07 1.48 11.09
CA PHE A 76 -7.36 0.87 11.44
C PHE A 76 -7.33 0.06 12.74
N LEU A 77 -6.19 0.03 13.45
CA LEU A 77 -5.99 -0.80 14.64
C LEU A 77 -6.42 -2.25 14.40
N ALA A 78 -6.11 -2.78 13.20
CA ALA A 78 -6.63 -4.05 12.73
C ALA A 78 -6.21 -5.24 13.61
N ASP A 79 -5.10 -5.12 14.35
CA ASP A 79 -4.68 -6.11 15.36
C ASP A 79 -5.71 -6.27 16.49
N LEU A 80 -6.48 -5.23 16.81
CA LEU A 80 -7.52 -5.29 17.85
C LEU A 80 -8.82 -5.95 17.36
N ILE A 81 -8.97 -6.09 16.03
CA ILE A 81 -10.16 -6.71 15.45
C ILE A 81 -10.08 -8.23 15.64
N LEU A 82 -11.08 -8.80 16.31
CA LEU A 82 -11.11 -10.24 16.60
C LEU A 82 -11.32 -11.08 15.35
N ASN A 83 -12.12 -10.58 14.40
CA ASN A 83 -12.48 -11.28 13.17
C ASN A 83 -11.53 -10.90 12.03
N GLN A 84 -10.78 -11.88 11.51
CA GLN A 84 -9.83 -11.69 10.41
C GLN A 84 -10.50 -11.11 9.16
N SER A 85 -11.62 -11.68 8.71
CA SER A 85 -12.30 -11.25 7.49
C SER A 85 -12.81 -9.82 7.58
N LEU A 86 -13.26 -9.41 8.77
CA LEU A 86 -13.71 -8.03 9.00
C LEU A 86 -12.53 -7.05 8.95
N ALA A 87 -11.39 -7.42 9.54
CA ALA A 87 -10.17 -6.61 9.48
C ALA A 87 -9.67 -6.47 8.04
N GLU A 88 -9.60 -7.58 7.30
CA GLU A 88 -9.21 -7.59 5.89
C GLU A 88 -10.14 -6.70 5.06
N PHE A 89 -11.47 -6.78 5.26
CA PHE A 89 -12.44 -5.98 4.53
C PHE A 89 -12.31 -4.48 4.78
N ILE A 90 -12.13 -4.05 6.04
CA ILE A 90 -11.99 -2.63 6.39
C ILE A 90 -10.71 -2.05 5.78
N VAL A 91 -9.60 -2.79 5.90
CA VAL A 91 -8.30 -2.36 5.39
C VAL A 91 -8.30 -2.31 3.85
N ASP A 92 -8.85 -3.33 3.19
CA ASP A 92 -9.01 -3.39 1.73
C ASP A 92 -9.91 -2.26 1.21
N TRP A 93 -11.03 -1.99 1.88
CA TRP A 93 -11.90 -0.87 1.55
C TRP A 93 -11.17 0.46 1.68
N GLY A 94 -10.41 0.67 2.76
CA GLY A 94 -9.59 1.86 2.97
C GLY A 94 -8.56 2.07 1.85
N ILE A 95 -7.82 1.03 1.47
CA ILE A 95 -6.85 1.09 0.35
C ILE A 95 -7.56 1.45 -0.96
N THR A 96 -8.69 0.81 -1.25
CA THR A 96 -9.47 1.06 -2.48
C THR A 96 -9.95 2.51 -2.57
N GLN A 97 -10.34 3.14 -1.46
CA GLN A 97 -10.76 4.55 -1.45
C GLN A 97 -9.61 5.53 -1.73
N VAL A 98 -8.38 5.15 -1.42
CA VAL A 98 -7.20 5.99 -1.66
C VAL A 98 -6.67 5.79 -3.09
N VAL A 99 -6.67 4.55 -3.60
CA VAL A 99 -6.17 4.23 -4.95
C VAL A 99 -7.09 4.73 -6.07
N ARG A 100 -8.40 4.84 -5.84
CA ARG A 100 -9.40 5.21 -6.87
C ARG A 100 -9.70 6.71 -7.00
N GLN A 101 -8.96 7.60 -6.33
CA GLN A 101 -9.22 9.05 -6.39
C GLN A 101 -8.46 9.79 -7.48
#